data_AF-A0A954BGK3-F1
#
_entry.id   AF-A0A954BGK3-F1
#
_cell.length_a   1.000
_cell.length_b   1.000
_cell.length_c   1.000
_cell.angle_alpha   90.00
_cell.angle_beta   90.00
_cell.angle_gamma   90.00
#
_symmetry.space_group_name_H-M   'P 1'
#
loop_
_entity.id
_entity.type
_entity.pdbx_description
1 polymer ?
#
loop_
_entity_poly.entity_id
_entity_poly.type
_entity_poly.pdbx_seq_one_letter_code
_entity_poly.pdbx_strand_id
1 'polypeptide(L)'
;MHITELRIAGFKSFVDPQDFPVEPGLTGIVGPNGCGKSNLLEALRWAMGASSAKAMRGGEMDDLIFSGSAGRPARETAEVTLILDNASRTAPPEFNGSDTLEIVRKIRRGAGSSYKLNGRTVRGKDITLLFADASTGANSPALVRQGQISELIGSKPQNRRRILEEAAGISGLNTRRHEAELKLNAAEANLERLSEVSAEVERQLASLKRQAAKARRYRALSEEIFALDALVAHLRWHEAKLA
;
A
#
# COMPACT_ATOMS: atom_id res chain seq x y z
N MET A 1 8.21 11.31 -18.73
CA MET A 1 9.03 10.45 -17.86
C MET A 1 9.68 9.36 -18.70
N HIS A 2 11.01 9.28 -18.73
CA HIS A 2 11.76 8.24 -19.45
C HIS A 2 12.96 7.78 -18.62
N ILE A 3 13.39 6.52 -18.80
CA ILE A 3 14.56 5.97 -18.09
C ILE A 3 15.81 6.48 -18.78
N THR A 4 16.71 7.10 -18.03
CA THR A 4 18.00 7.63 -18.52
C THR A 4 19.18 6.77 -18.12
N GLU A 5 19.05 6.02 -17.02
CA GLU A 5 20.13 5.16 -16.52
C GLU A 5 19.58 3.99 -15.71
N LEU A 6 20.22 2.84 -15.85
CA LEU A 6 20.00 1.65 -15.03
C LEU A 6 21.33 1.26 -14.37
N ARG A 7 21.37 1.22 -13.05
CA ARG A 7 22.53 0.72 -12.29
C ARG A 7 22.19 -0.60 -11.65
N ILE A 8 23.10 -1.57 -11.73
CA ILE A 8 22.88 -2.94 -11.25
C ILE A 8 24.10 -3.39 -10.45
N ALA A 9 23.88 -3.92 -9.24
CA ALA A 9 24.94 -4.50 -8.42
C ALA A 9 24.45 -5.76 -7.67
N GLY A 10 25.27 -6.81 -7.67
CA GLY A 10 24.98 -8.07 -6.98
C GLY A 10 23.78 -8.85 -7.52
N PHE A 11 23.23 -8.48 -8.68
CA PHE A 11 22.00 -9.05 -9.25
C PHE A 11 22.33 -10.12 -10.29
N LYS A 12 22.01 -11.39 -9.99
CA LYS A 12 22.28 -12.55 -10.85
C LYS A 12 23.71 -12.51 -11.42
N SER A 13 23.87 -12.35 -12.73
CA SER A 13 25.19 -12.30 -13.40
C SER A 13 25.99 -11.02 -13.15
N PHE A 14 25.39 -9.95 -12.63
CA PHE A 14 26.03 -8.66 -12.39
C PHE A 14 26.58 -8.59 -10.96
N VAL A 15 27.81 -9.08 -10.77
CA VAL A 15 28.44 -9.16 -9.44
C VAL A 15 28.95 -7.81 -8.95
N ASP A 16 29.59 -7.07 -9.86
CA ASP A 16 30.15 -5.75 -9.59
C ASP A 16 29.17 -4.68 -10.10
N PRO A 17 29.14 -3.48 -9.48
CA PRO A 17 28.30 -2.39 -9.94
C PRO A 17 28.56 -2.07 -11.42
N GLN A 18 27.49 -2.02 -12.21
CA GLN A 18 27.52 -1.58 -13.60
C GLN A 18 26.40 -0.61 -13.88
N ASP A 19 26.74 0.42 -14.66
CA ASP A 19 25.86 1.50 -15.07
C ASP A 19 25.57 1.36 -16.56
N PHE A 20 24.29 1.41 -16.90
CA PHE A 20 23.78 1.29 -18.27
C PHE A 20 23.06 2.58 -18.62
N PRO A 21 23.72 3.53 -19.30
CA PRO A 21 23.06 4.72 -19.81
C PRO A 21 22.06 4.35 -20.91
N VAL A 22 20.91 5.01 -20.90
CA VAL A 22 19.88 4.90 -21.93
C VAL A 22 19.79 6.25 -22.63
N GLU A 23 20.34 6.30 -23.84
CA GLU A 23 20.35 7.52 -24.65
C GLU A 23 19.07 7.64 -25.50
N PRO A 24 18.70 8.87 -25.91
CA PRO A 24 17.59 9.07 -26.83
C PRO A 24 17.75 8.27 -28.13
N GLY A 25 16.67 7.66 -28.59
CA GLY A 25 16.65 6.88 -29.82
C GLY A 25 16.68 5.37 -29.57
N LEU A 26 17.60 4.66 -30.22
CA LEU A 26 17.70 3.20 -30.17
C LEU A 26 18.96 2.77 -29.40
N THR A 27 18.78 2.21 -28.20
CA THR A 27 19.86 1.58 -27.44
C THR A 27 19.90 0.08 -27.73
N GLY A 28 21.00 -0.40 -28.31
CA GLY A 28 21.23 -1.82 -28.58
C GLY A 28 22.10 -2.47 -27.51
N ILE A 29 21.65 -3.59 -26.92
CA ILE A 29 22.45 -4.38 -25.97
C ILE A 29 22.91 -5.66 -26.67
N VAL A 30 24.23 -5.77 -26.88
CA VAL A 30 24.85 -6.92 -27.57
C VAL A 30 25.82 -7.64 -26.66
N GLY A 31 26.05 -8.92 -26.93
CA GLY A 31 26.99 -9.75 -26.19
C GLY A 31 26.76 -11.24 -26.43
N PRO A 32 27.72 -12.11 -26.05
CA PRO A 32 27.62 -13.54 -26.26
C PRO A 32 26.48 -14.18 -25.46
N ASN A 33 26.08 -15.41 -25.82
CA ASN A 33 25.07 -16.13 -25.05
C ASN A 33 25.55 -16.38 -23.62
N GLY A 34 24.65 -16.22 -22.65
CA GLY A 34 24.98 -16.39 -21.23
C GLY A 34 25.65 -15.19 -20.54
N CYS A 35 25.96 -14.09 -21.25
CA CYS A 35 26.61 -12.91 -20.62
C CYS A 35 25.68 -12.05 -19.73
N GLY A 36 24.42 -12.44 -19.55
CA GLY A 36 23.48 -11.73 -18.66
C GLY A 36 22.54 -10.73 -19.34
N LYS A 37 22.48 -10.66 -20.68
CA LYS A 37 21.56 -9.74 -21.41
C LYS A 37 20.11 -9.83 -20.92
N SER A 38 19.59 -11.05 -20.76
CA SER A 38 18.22 -11.25 -20.26
C SER A 38 18.03 -10.82 -18.80
N ASN A 39 19.10 -10.85 -18.00
CA ASN A 39 19.07 -10.41 -16.61
C ASN A 39 18.93 -8.88 -16.49
N LEU A 40 19.32 -8.12 -17.53
CA LEU A 40 19.15 -6.67 -17.57
C LEU A 40 17.67 -6.29 -17.66
N LEU A 41 16.93 -6.93 -18.57
CA LEU A 41 15.47 -6.76 -18.67
C LEU A 41 14.76 -7.20 -17.39
N GLU A 42 15.24 -8.26 -16.76
CA GLU A 42 14.71 -8.71 -15.47
C GLU A 42 14.98 -7.70 -14.37
N ALA A 43 16.21 -7.20 -14.22
CA ALA A 43 16.57 -6.15 -13.26
C ALA A 43 15.67 -4.92 -13.40
N LEU A 44 15.46 -4.47 -14.66
CA LEU A 44 14.55 -3.36 -14.97
C LEU A 44 13.13 -3.64 -14.44
N ARG A 45 12.54 -4.78 -14.79
CA ARG A 45 11.19 -5.18 -14.34
C ARG A 45 11.09 -5.29 -12.83
N TRP A 46 12.13 -5.80 -12.19
CA TRP A 46 12.20 -5.93 -10.74
C TRP A 46 12.22 -4.57 -10.05
N ALA A 47 13.02 -3.61 -10.53
CA ALA A 47 13.02 -2.26 -10.02
C ALA A 47 11.68 -1.52 -10.25
N MET A 48 10.95 -1.86 -11.32
CA MET A 48 9.61 -1.31 -11.61
C MET A 48 8.45 -1.96 -10.84
N GLY A 49 8.70 -2.86 -9.89
CA GLY A 49 7.63 -3.45 -9.07
C GLY A 49 7.28 -4.91 -9.35
N ALA A 50 8.03 -5.65 -10.18
CA ALA A 50 7.80 -7.09 -10.34
C ALA A 50 8.01 -7.81 -8.99
N SER A 51 6.94 -8.36 -8.42
CA SER A 51 6.91 -8.96 -7.08
C SER A 51 6.94 -10.49 -7.07
N SER A 52 6.86 -11.14 -8.22
CA SER A 52 6.84 -12.60 -8.31
C SER A 52 8.20 -13.14 -8.76
N ALA A 53 8.83 -13.98 -7.93
CA ALA A 53 10.02 -14.76 -8.29
C ALA A 53 9.77 -15.61 -9.55
N LYS A 54 8.55 -16.15 -9.69
CA LYS A 54 8.08 -16.88 -10.88
C LYS A 54 8.02 -16.00 -12.13
N ALA A 55 7.69 -14.72 -11.99
CA ALA A 55 7.75 -13.74 -13.10
C ALA A 55 9.20 -13.33 -13.46
N MET A 56 10.18 -13.76 -12.68
CA MET A 56 11.61 -13.42 -12.76
C MET A 56 12.50 -14.64 -13.02
N ARG A 57 11.90 -15.77 -13.42
CA ARG A 57 12.56 -17.07 -13.69
C ARG A 57 13.33 -17.64 -12.49
N GLY A 58 12.97 -17.27 -11.26
CA GLY A 58 13.53 -17.81 -10.01
C GLY A 58 12.49 -18.59 -9.19
N GLY A 59 12.95 -19.41 -8.24
CA GLY A 59 12.10 -20.10 -7.28
C GLY A 59 11.76 -19.20 -6.09
N GLU A 60 12.77 -18.54 -5.53
CA GLU A 60 12.65 -17.60 -4.41
C GLU A 60 13.16 -16.21 -4.80
N MET A 61 12.78 -15.18 -4.03
CA MET A 61 13.23 -13.81 -4.30
C MET A 61 14.76 -13.66 -4.09
N ASP A 62 15.33 -14.47 -3.20
CA ASP A 62 16.76 -14.49 -2.91
C ASP A 62 17.60 -15.05 -4.08
N ASP A 63 16.98 -15.71 -5.06
CA ASP A 63 17.62 -16.17 -6.31
C ASP A 63 18.00 -15.01 -7.23
N LEU A 64 17.52 -13.80 -6.95
CA LEU A 64 17.94 -12.58 -7.65
C LEU A 64 19.34 -12.14 -7.22
N ILE A 65 19.82 -12.57 -6.06
CA ILE A 65 21.12 -12.22 -5.53
C ILE A 65 22.16 -13.19 -6.09
N PHE A 66 23.30 -12.67 -6.56
CA PHE A 66 24.41 -13.48 -7.05
C PHE A 66 24.78 -14.58 -6.05
N SER A 67 24.69 -15.83 -6.51
CA SER A 67 24.88 -17.05 -5.70
C SER A 67 26.33 -17.52 -5.62
N GLY A 68 27.26 -16.81 -6.25
CA GLY A 68 28.67 -17.20 -6.31
C GLY A 68 29.02 -17.94 -7.61
N SER A 69 30.32 -18.02 -7.89
CA SER A 69 30.90 -18.82 -8.96
C SER A 69 32.24 -19.38 -8.50
N ALA A 70 32.88 -20.24 -9.31
CA ALA A 70 34.15 -20.88 -8.96
C ALA A 70 35.27 -19.87 -8.57
N GLY A 71 35.20 -18.62 -9.06
CA GLY A 71 36.18 -17.57 -8.75
C GLY A 71 35.64 -16.40 -7.91
N ARG A 72 34.37 -16.40 -7.49
CA ARG A 72 33.77 -15.27 -6.76
C ARG A 72 32.77 -15.73 -5.70
N PRO A 73 32.84 -15.22 -4.46
CA PRO A 73 31.89 -15.59 -3.41
C PRO A 73 30.49 -15.07 -3.71
N ALA A 74 29.48 -15.70 -3.11
CA ALA A 74 28.12 -15.22 -3.14
C ALA A 74 28.01 -13.81 -2.53
N ARG A 75 27.04 -13.02 -3.02
CA ARG A 75 26.69 -11.73 -2.39
C ARG A 75 25.57 -11.94 -1.39
N GLU A 76 25.54 -11.07 -0.38
CA GLU A 76 24.45 -10.97 0.60
C GLU A 76 23.30 -10.08 0.13
N THR A 77 23.57 -9.19 -0.83
CA THR A 77 22.61 -8.20 -1.31
C THR A 77 22.67 -8.02 -2.81
N ALA A 78 21.52 -7.70 -3.40
CA ALA A 78 21.42 -7.16 -4.76
C ALA A 78 20.70 -5.81 -4.73
N GLU A 79 21.09 -4.92 -5.63
CA GLU A 79 20.55 -3.59 -5.75
C GLU A 79 20.38 -3.24 -7.23
N VAL A 80 19.24 -2.64 -7.56
CA VAL A 80 18.97 -2.09 -8.88
C VAL A 80 18.45 -0.68 -8.70
N THR A 81 19.07 0.26 -9.40
CA THR A 81 18.70 1.68 -9.39
C THR A 81 18.25 2.09 -10.78
N LEU A 82 17.10 2.76 -10.85
CA LEU A 82 16.60 3.41 -12.05
C LEU A 82 16.69 4.91 -11.87
N ILE A 83 17.26 5.59 -12.86
CA ILE A 83 17.18 7.04 -12.98
C ILE A 83 16.20 7.37 -14.09
N LEU A 84 15.23 8.22 -13.76
CA LEU A 84 14.23 8.70 -14.70
C LEU A 84 14.32 10.21 -14.83
N ASP A 85 14.19 10.68 -16.06
CA ASP A 85 13.90 12.07 -16.34
C ASP A 85 12.44 12.37 -15.99
N ASN A 86 12.25 13.42 -15.19
CA ASN A 86 10.98 13.97 -14.75
C ASN A 86 10.88 15.49 -15.03
N ALA A 87 11.65 16.02 -15.99
CA ALA A 87 11.56 17.43 -16.39
C ALA A 87 10.13 17.85 -16.80
N SER A 88 9.36 16.93 -17.39
CA SER A 88 7.95 17.15 -17.77
C SER A 88 6.95 17.14 -16.60
N ARG A 89 7.42 16.90 -15.37
CA ARG A 89 6.63 16.91 -14.13
C ARG A 89 5.38 16.02 -14.17
N THR A 90 5.51 14.84 -14.77
CA THR A 90 4.41 13.88 -14.93
C THR A 90 4.29 12.90 -13.75
N ALA A 91 5.23 12.93 -12.80
CA ALA A 91 5.16 12.12 -11.59
C ALA A 91 4.03 12.58 -10.65
N PRO A 92 3.53 11.71 -9.76
CA PRO A 92 2.61 12.08 -8.69
C PRO A 92 3.13 13.29 -7.90
N PRO A 93 2.24 14.19 -7.42
CA PRO A 93 2.62 15.45 -6.76
C PRO A 93 3.65 15.27 -5.63
N GLU A 94 3.54 14.16 -4.89
CA GLU A 94 4.44 13.81 -3.78
C GLU A 94 5.91 13.56 -4.20
N PHE A 95 6.15 13.18 -5.46
CA PHE A 95 7.48 12.90 -6.01
C PHE A 95 7.94 13.95 -7.02
N ASN A 96 7.10 14.94 -7.31
CA ASN A 96 7.33 15.86 -8.42
C ASN A 96 8.26 17.04 -8.09
N GLY A 97 9.00 16.97 -6.99
CA GLY A 97 9.88 18.05 -6.52
C GLY A 97 11.24 18.13 -7.23
N SER A 98 11.63 17.09 -7.97
CA SER A 98 12.93 17.01 -8.67
C SER A 98 12.74 16.79 -10.18
N ASP A 99 13.68 17.30 -10.97
CA ASP A 99 13.78 17.02 -12.42
C ASP A 99 14.20 15.57 -12.69
N THR A 100 14.80 14.91 -11.70
CA THR A 100 15.20 13.50 -11.78
C THR A 100 14.57 12.69 -10.65
N LEU A 101 14.20 11.46 -10.97
CA LEU A 101 13.76 10.46 -9.98
C LEU A 101 14.76 9.32 -9.93
N GLU A 102 15.30 9.07 -8.74
CA GLU A 102 16.13 7.92 -8.45
C GLU A 102 15.31 6.88 -7.67
N ILE A 103 15.04 5.74 -8.30
CA ILE A 103 14.33 4.62 -7.68
C ILE A 103 15.33 3.51 -7.40
N VAL A 104 15.56 3.19 -6.13
CA VAL A 104 16.44 2.11 -5.70
C VAL A 104 15.60 0.99 -5.13
N ARG A 105 15.75 -0.22 -5.68
CA ARG A 105 15.26 -1.45 -5.05
C ARG A 105 16.43 -2.28 -4.57
N LYS A 106 16.46 -2.59 -3.28
CA LYS A 106 17.51 -3.39 -2.64
C LYS A 106 16.91 -4.63 -1.98
N ILE A 107 17.55 -5.77 -2.15
CA ILE A 107 17.22 -7.02 -1.46
C ILE A 107 18.43 -7.53 -0.67
N ARG A 108 18.15 -8.16 0.46
CA ARG A 108 19.13 -8.86 1.28
C ARG A 108 18.62 -10.27 1.58
N ARG A 109 19.52 -11.25 1.53
CA ARG A 109 19.19 -12.67 1.84
C ARG A 109 18.50 -12.78 3.20
N GLY A 110 17.37 -13.48 3.23
CA GLY A 110 16.57 -13.69 4.44
C GLY A 110 15.89 -12.45 5.04
N ALA A 111 16.11 -11.25 4.51
CA ALA A 111 15.56 -9.99 5.05
C ALA A 111 14.57 -9.30 4.09
N GLY A 112 14.39 -9.83 2.88
CA GLY A 112 13.45 -9.29 1.89
C GLY A 112 13.96 -8.05 1.16
N SER A 113 13.05 -7.38 0.44
CA SER A 113 13.37 -6.21 -0.40
C SER A 113 12.76 -4.90 0.11
N SER A 114 13.49 -3.80 -0.06
CA SER A 114 13.07 -2.45 0.28
C SER A 114 13.21 -1.50 -0.92
N TYR A 115 12.40 -0.44 -0.92
CA TYR A 115 12.44 0.61 -1.94
C TYR A 115 12.85 1.95 -1.34
N LYS A 116 13.63 2.70 -2.10
CA LYS A 116 13.86 4.13 -1.87
C LYS A 116 13.57 4.91 -3.15
N LEU A 117 12.98 6.08 -2.99
CA LEU A 117 12.79 7.07 -4.06
C LEU A 117 13.41 8.39 -3.60
N ASN A 118 14.42 8.89 -4.34
CA ASN A 118 15.21 10.07 -3.97
C ASN A 118 15.71 10.02 -2.51
N GLY A 119 16.24 8.85 -2.12
CA GLY A 119 16.73 8.59 -0.76
C GLY A 119 15.65 8.31 0.31
N ARG A 120 14.36 8.59 0.05
CA ARG A 120 13.27 8.35 1.00
C ARG A 120 12.74 6.93 0.88
N THR A 121 12.54 6.23 1.99
CA THR A 121 11.92 4.90 1.98
C THR A 121 10.45 5.00 1.56
N VAL A 122 10.05 4.21 0.57
CA VAL A 122 8.68 4.17 0.03
C VAL A 122 8.18 2.73 -0.04
N ARG A 123 6.87 2.53 -0.16
CA ARG A 123 6.31 1.18 -0.29
C ARG A 123 6.38 0.75 -1.75
N GLY A 124 6.48 -0.56 -1.98
CA GLY A 124 6.46 -1.12 -3.33
C GLY A 124 5.20 -0.75 -4.12
N LYS A 125 4.05 -0.60 -3.44
CA LYS A 125 2.79 -0.15 -4.05
C LYS A 125 2.91 1.25 -4.65
N ASP A 126 3.63 2.15 -3.99
CA ASP A 126 3.80 3.53 -4.42
C ASP A 126 4.64 3.56 -5.72
N ILE A 127 5.67 2.71 -5.83
CA ILE A 127 6.45 2.52 -7.06
C ILE A 127 5.63 1.91 -8.20
N THR A 128 4.81 0.88 -7.90
CA THR A 128 3.92 0.30 -8.91
C THR A 128 2.93 1.33 -9.46
N LEU A 129 2.37 2.18 -8.59
CA LEU A 129 1.45 3.24 -8.98
C LEU A 129 2.14 4.32 -9.83
N LEU A 130 3.35 4.74 -9.45
CA LEU A 130 4.17 5.69 -10.21
C LEU A 130 4.35 5.25 -11.67
N PHE A 131 4.71 3.98 -11.90
CA PHE A 131 4.89 3.45 -13.25
C PHE A 131 3.55 3.27 -13.98
N ALA A 132 2.50 2.80 -13.29
CA ALA A 132 1.18 2.62 -13.88
C ALA A 132 0.61 3.95 -14.44
N ASP A 133 0.79 5.06 -13.73
CA ASP A 133 0.36 6.39 -14.18
C ASP A 133 1.19 6.88 -15.37
N ALA A 134 2.46 6.51 -15.44
CA ALA A 134 3.30 6.73 -16.61
C ALA A 134 3.00 5.75 -17.77
N SER A 135 1.93 4.94 -17.69
CA SER A 135 1.58 3.88 -18.66
C SER A 135 2.73 2.89 -18.94
N THR A 136 3.63 2.75 -17.98
CA THR A 136 4.81 1.89 -18.04
C THR A 136 4.86 1.00 -16.80
N GLY A 137 5.84 0.11 -16.68
CA GLY A 137 6.02 -0.71 -15.48
C GLY A 137 6.34 -2.17 -15.75
N ALA A 138 6.47 -2.94 -14.68
CA ALA A 138 6.97 -4.33 -14.70
C ALA A 138 6.21 -5.29 -15.64
N ASN A 139 4.92 -5.05 -15.87
CA ASN A 139 4.08 -5.86 -16.75
C ASN A 139 3.70 -5.14 -18.05
N SER A 140 4.25 -3.96 -18.30
CA SER A 140 3.93 -3.17 -19.49
C SER A 140 4.08 -4.02 -20.76
N PRO A 141 3.11 -3.96 -21.71
CA PRO A 141 3.20 -4.67 -22.97
C PRO A 141 4.41 -4.22 -23.82
N ALA A 142 4.99 -3.04 -23.53
CA ALA A 142 6.22 -2.56 -24.15
C ALA A 142 7.46 -3.40 -23.75
N LEU A 143 7.39 -4.16 -22.66
CA LEU A 143 8.48 -5.03 -22.21
C LEU A 143 8.24 -6.46 -22.68
N VAL A 144 8.82 -6.80 -23.83
CA VAL A 144 8.67 -8.13 -24.43
C VAL A 144 9.83 -9.03 -24.02
N ARG A 145 9.53 -10.08 -23.26
CA ARG A 145 10.46 -11.15 -22.91
C ARG A 145 10.53 -12.21 -23.99
N GLN A 146 11.66 -12.90 -24.04
CA GLN A 146 11.79 -14.10 -24.88
C GLN A 146 10.71 -15.13 -24.52
N GLY A 147 9.98 -15.59 -25.53
CA GLY A 147 8.87 -16.55 -25.39
C GLY A 147 7.51 -15.94 -25.02
N GLN A 148 7.45 -14.65 -24.69
CA GLN A 148 6.20 -13.99 -24.27
C GLN A 148 5.14 -13.96 -25.38
N ILE A 149 5.56 -13.81 -26.64
CA ILE A 149 4.63 -13.85 -27.79
C ILE A 149 3.97 -15.22 -27.90
N SER A 150 4.75 -16.30 -27.77
CA SER A 150 4.23 -17.68 -27.80
C SER A 150 3.30 -17.96 -26.63
N GLU A 151 3.64 -17.47 -25.43
CA GLU A 151 2.77 -17.56 -24.23
C GLU A 151 1.45 -16.81 -24.44
N LEU A 152 1.50 -15.62 -25.05
CA LEU A 152 0.32 -14.80 -25.33
C LEU A 152 -0.61 -15.50 -26.31
N ILE A 153 -0.08 -16.11 -27.37
CA ILE A 153 -0.86 -16.87 -28.37
C ILE A 153 -1.60 -18.04 -27.70
N GLY A 154 -0.94 -18.76 -26.80
CA GLY A 154 -1.53 -19.89 -26.07
C GLY A 154 -2.41 -19.51 -24.88
N SER A 155 -2.47 -18.23 -24.51
CA SER A 155 -3.13 -17.79 -23.28
C SER A 155 -4.66 -17.72 -23.39
N LYS A 156 -5.33 -17.99 -22.25
CA LYS A 156 -6.79 -17.90 -22.12
C LYS A 156 -7.29 -16.49 -22.50
N PRO A 157 -8.50 -16.37 -23.08
CA PRO A 157 -9.05 -15.08 -23.50
C PRO A 157 -9.03 -13.99 -22.43
N GLN A 158 -9.27 -14.36 -21.16
CA GLN A 158 -9.23 -13.41 -20.03
C GLN A 158 -7.84 -12.79 -19.82
N ASN A 159 -6.77 -13.57 -20.00
CA ASN A 159 -5.40 -13.08 -19.86
C ASN A 159 -5.01 -12.18 -21.04
N ARG A 160 -5.42 -12.54 -22.27
CA ARG A 160 -5.21 -11.67 -23.45
C ARG A 160 -5.95 -10.35 -23.31
N ARG A 161 -7.19 -10.37 -22.81
CA ARG A 161 -7.99 -9.16 -22.58
C ARG A 161 -7.24 -8.17 -21.68
N ARG A 162 -6.63 -8.63 -20.58
CA ARG A 162 -5.86 -7.74 -19.67
C ARG A 162 -4.72 -7.02 -20.38
N ILE A 163 -4.01 -7.70 -21.27
CA ILE A 163 -2.91 -7.10 -22.05
C ILE A 163 -3.45 -6.04 -23.02
N LEU A 164 -4.60 -6.30 -23.66
CA LEU A 164 -5.25 -5.34 -24.53
C LEU A 164 -5.76 -4.12 -23.75
N GLU A 165 -6.32 -4.33 -22.55
CA GLU A 165 -6.77 -3.25 -21.66
C GLU A 165 -5.59 -2.38 -21.16
N GLU A 166 -4.44 -2.99 -20.88
CA GLU A 166 -3.20 -2.27 -20.57
C GLU A 166 -2.69 -1.48 -21.78
N ALA A 167 -2.67 -2.09 -22.98
CA ALA A 167 -2.25 -1.41 -24.20
C ALA A 167 -3.20 -0.26 -24.60
N ALA A 168 -4.48 -0.37 -24.29
CA ALA A 168 -5.48 0.68 -24.49
C ALA A 168 -5.45 1.76 -23.39
N GLY A 169 -4.58 1.64 -22.38
CA GLY A 169 -4.45 2.63 -21.31
C GLY A 169 -5.62 2.69 -20.32
N ILE A 170 -6.52 1.69 -20.34
CA ILE A 170 -7.71 1.65 -19.48
C ILE A 170 -7.48 0.85 -18.18
N SER A 171 -6.34 0.18 -18.04
CA SER A 171 -5.99 -0.57 -16.83
C SER A 171 -5.94 0.32 -15.58
N GLY A 172 -5.32 1.50 -15.68
CA GLY A 172 -5.23 2.47 -14.59
C GLY A 172 -6.61 2.96 -14.11
N LEU A 173 -7.55 3.19 -15.05
CA LEU A 173 -8.92 3.58 -14.72
C LEU A 173 -9.64 2.48 -13.94
N ASN A 174 -9.53 1.23 -14.39
CA ASN A 174 -10.12 0.08 -13.69
C ASN A 174 -9.53 -0.10 -12.29
N THR A 175 -8.21 0.02 -12.13
CA THR A 175 -7.55 -0.06 -10.83
C THR A 175 -8.00 1.06 -9.89
N ARG A 176 -8.06 2.31 -10.36
CA ARG A 176 -8.54 3.44 -9.56
C ARG A 176 -10.00 3.29 -9.17
N ARG A 177 -10.85 2.82 -10.09
CA ARG A 177 -12.28 2.55 -9.81
C ARG A 177 -12.40 1.51 -8.71
N HIS A 178 -11.67 0.40 -8.82
CA HIS A 178 -11.70 -0.67 -7.83
C HIS A 178 -11.19 -0.19 -6.45
N GLU A 179 -10.12 0.61 -6.40
CA GLU A 179 -9.64 1.16 -5.13
C GLU A 179 -10.63 2.16 -4.52
N ALA A 180 -11.31 2.96 -5.34
CA ALA A 180 -12.39 3.84 -4.88
C ALA A 180 -13.59 3.05 -4.35
N GLU A 181 -14.01 1.98 -5.04
CA GLU A 181 -15.06 1.06 -4.59
C GLU A 181 -14.71 0.43 -3.24
N LEU A 182 -13.48 -0.04 -3.05
CA LEU A 182 -13.04 -0.60 -1.76
C LEU A 182 -13.08 0.44 -0.63
N LYS A 183 -12.66 1.67 -0.89
CA LYS A 183 -12.74 2.77 0.08
C LYS A 183 -14.18 3.12 0.42
N LEU A 184 -15.06 3.14 -0.58
CA LEU A 184 -16.50 3.40 -0.40
C LEU A 184 -17.13 2.33 0.49
N ASN A 185 -16.94 1.05 0.16
CA ASN A 185 -17.49 -0.06 0.94
C ASN A 185 -16.99 -0.04 2.40
N ALA A 186 -15.72 0.30 2.62
CA ALA A 186 -15.17 0.44 3.96
C ALA A 186 -15.77 1.63 4.73
N ALA A 187 -16.08 2.74 4.05
CA ALA A 187 -16.75 3.88 4.64
C ALA A 187 -18.21 3.56 5.01
N GLU A 188 -18.93 2.86 4.14
CA GLU A 188 -20.30 2.41 4.37
C GLU A 188 -20.40 1.48 5.58
N ALA A 189 -19.52 0.48 5.67
CA ALA A 189 -19.46 -0.41 6.84
C ALA A 189 -19.16 0.34 8.15
N ASN A 190 -18.31 1.37 8.10
CA ASN A 190 -18.05 2.21 9.26
C ASN A 190 -19.26 3.05 9.67
N LEU A 191 -20.03 3.56 8.70
CA LEU A 191 -21.25 4.32 8.95
C LEU A 191 -22.33 3.45 9.61
N GLU A 192 -22.49 2.22 9.14
CA GLU A 192 -23.42 1.25 9.73
C GLU A 192 -23.08 0.99 11.21
N ARG A 193 -21.80 0.73 11.51
CA ARG A 193 -21.32 0.56 12.90
C ARG A 193 -21.55 1.80 13.76
N LEU A 194 -21.37 3.00 13.22
CA LEU A 194 -21.64 4.25 13.93
C LEU A 194 -23.13 4.41 14.25
N SER A 195 -24.01 4.01 13.33
CA SER A 195 -25.46 4.02 13.55
C SER A 195 -25.85 3.12 14.72
N GLU A 196 -25.30 1.90 14.77
CA GLU A 196 -25.54 0.96 15.89
C GLU A 196 -25.09 1.53 17.24
N VAL A 197 -23.87 2.11 17.28
CA VAL A 197 -23.34 2.73 18.50
C VAL A 197 -24.20 3.93 18.92
N SER A 198 -24.63 4.76 17.97
CA SER A 198 -25.50 5.91 18.26
C SER A 198 -26.83 5.45 18.88
N ALA A 199 -27.46 4.43 18.29
CA ALA A 199 -28.70 3.86 18.81
C ALA A 199 -28.51 3.30 20.24
N GLU A 200 -27.39 2.65 20.51
CA GLU A 200 -27.07 2.16 21.86
C GLU A 200 -26.92 3.31 22.87
N VAL A 201 -26.18 4.36 22.50
CA VAL A 201 -26.02 5.55 23.36
C VAL A 201 -27.36 6.23 23.64
N GLU A 202 -28.26 6.32 22.65
CA GLU A 202 -29.61 6.85 22.86
C GLU A 202 -30.44 6.01 23.83
N ARG A 203 -30.36 4.67 23.74
CA ARG A 203 -31.01 3.76 24.70
C ARG A 203 -30.49 3.97 26.11
N GLN A 204 -29.17 4.09 26.28
CA GLN A 204 -28.55 4.37 27.57
C GLN A 204 -28.97 5.72 28.14
N LEU A 205 -28.99 6.76 27.31
CA LEU A 205 -29.44 8.10 27.69
C LEU A 205 -30.91 8.08 28.15
N ALA A 206 -31.79 7.39 27.44
CA ALA A 206 -33.19 7.27 27.81
C ALA A 206 -33.37 6.57 29.17
N SER A 207 -32.59 5.51 29.41
CA SER A 207 -32.57 4.80 30.70
C SER A 207 -32.11 5.72 31.84
N LEU A 208 -31.00 6.44 31.65
CA LEU A 208 -30.47 7.38 32.63
C LEU A 208 -31.44 8.53 32.93
N LYS A 209 -32.14 9.06 31.91
CA LYS A 209 -33.21 10.06 32.11
C LYS A 209 -34.33 9.53 33.00
N ARG A 210 -34.77 8.29 32.80
CA ARG A 210 -35.79 7.66 33.66
C ARG A 210 -35.30 7.46 35.08
N GLN A 211 -34.06 7.00 35.27
CA GLN A 211 -33.45 6.84 36.58
C GLN A 211 -33.32 8.19 37.32
N ALA A 212 -32.87 9.23 36.63
CA ALA A 212 -32.78 10.59 37.18
C ALA A 212 -34.15 11.14 37.60
N ALA A 213 -35.20 10.93 36.80
CA ALA A 213 -36.55 11.33 37.15
C ALA A 213 -37.06 10.58 38.39
N LYS A 214 -36.83 9.26 38.49
CA LYS A 214 -37.18 8.46 39.67
C LYS A 214 -36.45 8.95 40.92
N ALA A 215 -35.14 9.22 40.82
CA ALA A 215 -34.33 9.74 41.92
C ALA A 215 -34.81 11.12 42.39
N ARG A 216 -35.18 12.03 41.47
CA ARG A 216 -35.77 13.33 41.82
C ARG A 216 -37.10 13.18 42.56
N ARG A 217 -37.99 12.31 42.08
CA ARG A 217 -39.28 12.05 42.74
C ARG A 217 -39.09 11.44 44.13
N TYR A 218 -38.16 10.50 44.27
CA TYR A 218 -37.83 9.91 45.57
C TYR A 218 -37.34 10.98 46.55
N ARG A 219 -36.40 11.85 46.15
CA ARG A 219 -35.91 12.95 47.01
C ARG A 219 -37.04 13.87 47.48
N ALA A 220 -37.91 14.30 46.56
CA ALA A 220 -39.04 15.17 46.90
C ALA A 220 -40.00 14.52 47.90
N LEU A 221 -40.35 13.24 47.71
CA LEU A 221 -41.20 12.51 48.65
C LEU A 221 -40.50 12.27 50.00
N SER A 222 -39.20 12.00 50.01
CA SER A 222 -38.43 11.84 51.25
C SER A 222 -38.38 13.14 52.07
N GLU A 223 -38.23 14.30 51.40
CA GLU A 223 -38.29 15.61 52.05
C GLU A 223 -39.68 15.88 52.64
N GLU A 224 -40.75 15.54 51.91
CA GLU A 224 -42.13 15.68 52.39
C GLU A 224 -42.43 14.78 53.60
N ILE A 225 -42.03 13.51 53.54
CA ILE A 225 -42.17 12.57 54.67
C ILE A 225 -41.42 13.10 55.88
N PHE A 226 -40.17 13.55 55.71
CA PHE A 226 -39.37 14.09 56.80
C PHE A 226 -40.02 15.31 57.45
N ALA A 227 -40.58 16.23 56.64
CA ALA A 227 -41.29 17.40 57.15
C ALA A 227 -42.56 17.03 57.94
N LEU A 228 -43.34 16.06 57.44
CA LEU A 228 -44.53 15.55 58.13
C LEU A 228 -44.19 14.83 59.44
N ASP A 229 -43.15 13.99 59.44
CA ASP A 229 -42.68 13.31 60.65
C ASP A 229 -42.20 14.30 61.72
N ALA A 230 -41.47 15.35 61.31
CA ALA A 230 -41.06 16.43 62.20
C ALA A 230 -42.27 17.18 62.79
N LEU A 231 -43.32 17.43 61.99
CA LEU A 231 -44.55 18.05 62.45
C LEU A 231 -45.29 17.16 63.46
N VAL A 232 -45.43 15.86 63.17
CA VAL A 232 -46.05 14.89 64.09
C VAL A 232 -45.28 14.82 65.41
N ALA A 233 -43.95 14.78 65.36
CA ALA A 233 -43.11 14.77 66.55
C ALA A 233 -43.30 16.05 67.40
N HIS A 234 -43.40 17.22 66.75
CA HIS A 234 -43.66 18.49 67.42
C HIS A 234 -45.03 18.52 68.11
N LEU A 235 -46.09 18.07 67.42
CA LEU A 235 -47.44 17.99 68.00
C LEU A 235 -47.48 17.08 69.23
N ARG A 236 -46.86 15.89 69.15
CA ARG A 236 -46.75 14.96 70.28
C ARG A 236 -46.00 15.57 71.46
N TRP A 237 -44.90 16.29 71.21
CA TRP A 237 -44.17 16.99 72.26
C TRP A 237 -45.01 18.07 72.92
N HIS A 238 -45.80 18.83 72.13
CA HIS A 238 -46.67 19.87 72.64
C HIS A 238 -47.81 19.30 73.50
N GLU A 239 -48.45 18.20 73.08
CA GLU A 239 -49.45 17.48 73.88
C GLU A 239 -48.85 17.00 75.21
N ALA A 240 -47.68 16.38 75.18
CA ALA A 240 -46.99 15.88 76.38
C ALA A 240 -46.57 17.00 77.35
N LYS A 241 -46.43 18.24 76.87
CA LYS A 241 -46.10 19.41 77.70
C LYS A 241 -47.34 20.05 78.34
N LEU A 242 -48.52 19.86 77.74
CA LEU A 242 -49.80 20.37 78.25
C LEU A 242 -50.47 19.42 79.26
N ALA A 243 -50.14 18.12 79.19
CA ALA A 243 -50.53 17.11 80.18
C ALA A 243 -49.68 17.20 81.45
#